data_AF-A0A8S3WLS0-F1
#
_entry.id   AF-A0A8S3WLS0-F1
#
_cell.length_a   1.000
_cell.length_b   1.000
_cell.length_c   1.000
_cell.angle_alpha   90.00
_cell.angle_beta   90.00
_cell.angle_gamma   90.00
#
_symmetry.space_group_name_H-M   'P 1'
#
loop_
_entity.id
_entity.type
_entity.pdbx_description
1 polymer ?
#
loop_
_entity_poly.entity_id
_entity_poly.type
_entity_poly.pdbx_seq_one_letter_code
_entity_poly.pdbx_strand_id
1 'polypeptide(L)'
;MPHLYRPYNGTQPELSESVSMPRTYVRKSNRVQWSESDMLLAKNSVMEGRMGYLLASNTYNVPKSSLEDRIKKIKRGKSKYEVFRKCPATEKCVFTDELEDMLVEYIKLWNLDYLA
;
A
#
# COMPACT_ATOMS: atom_id res chain seq x y z
N MET A 1 -41.95 -15.35 -17.82
CA MET A 1 -42.13 -14.36 -16.73
C MET A 1 -41.29 -13.14 -17.04
N PRO A 2 -41.86 -12.06 -17.64
CA PRO A 2 -41.10 -10.87 -17.97
C PRO A 2 -40.88 -10.01 -16.71
N HIS A 3 -39.64 -9.58 -16.49
CA HIS A 3 -39.24 -8.70 -15.40
C HIS A 3 -39.82 -7.30 -15.65
N LEU A 4 -40.92 -6.95 -14.99
CA LEU A 4 -41.49 -5.61 -15.03
C LEU A 4 -40.48 -4.63 -14.41
N TYR A 5 -39.93 -3.75 -15.23
CA TYR A 5 -39.12 -2.62 -14.77
C TYR A 5 -40.06 -1.64 -14.08
N ARG A 6 -39.82 -1.33 -12.79
CA ARG A 6 -40.59 -0.32 -12.06
C ARG A 6 -40.00 1.06 -12.40
N PRO A 7 -40.76 2.00 -12.98
CA PRO A 7 -40.23 3.33 -13.25
C PRO A 7 -40.04 4.09 -11.93
N TYR A 8 -38.91 4.79 -11.80
CA TYR A 8 -38.65 5.70 -10.69
C TYR A 8 -39.55 6.93 -10.84
N ASN A 9 -40.50 7.08 -9.91
CA ASN A 9 -41.34 8.27 -9.83
C ASN A 9 -40.48 9.45 -9.32
N GLY A 10 -40.35 10.47 -10.15
CA GLY A 10 -39.51 11.64 -9.91
C GLY A 10 -40.00 12.52 -8.76
N THR A 11 -39.54 12.23 -7.55
CA THR A 11 -39.34 13.26 -6.52
C THR A 11 -37.90 13.73 -6.68
N GLN A 12 -37.70 14.93 -7.24
CA GLN A 12 -36.39 15.58 -7.23
C GLN A 12 -36.01 15.78 -5.76
N PRO A 13 -34.88 15.22 -5.27
CA PRO A 13 -34.47 15.51 -3.91
C PRO A 13 -34.01 16.96 -3.85
N GLU A 14 -34.77 17.75 -3.11
CA GLU A 14 -34.48 19.14 -2.78
C GLU A 14 -33.05 19.24 -2.20
N LEU A 15 -32.23 20.11 -2.79
CA LEU A 15 -30.85 20.38 -2.43
C LEU A 15 -30.73 20.91 -0.98
N SER A 16 -30.67 20.04 0.04
CA SER A 16 -30.26 20.44 1.39
C SER A 16 -29.74 19.34 2.33
N GLU A 17 -29.46 18.13 1.84
CA GLU A 17 -28.82 17.10 2.69
C GLU A 17 -27.36 16.91 2.28
N SER A 18 -26.44 17.27 3.19
CA SER A 18 -25.01 17.04 3.04
C SER A 18 -24.74 15.56 2.76
N VAL A 19 -24.25 15.24 1.56
CA VAL A 19 -23.84 13.90 1.16
C VAL A 19 -22.67 13.46 2.06
N SER A 20 -22.97 12.76 3.14
CA SER A 20 -21.97 12.17 4.03
C SER A 20 -21.28 11.01 3.30
N MET A 21 -19.97 11.12 3.04
CA MET A 21 -19.23 10.07 2.36
C MET A 21 -19.20 8.78 3.21
N PRO A 22 -19.69 7.63 2.72
CA PRO A 22 -19.81 6.40 3.49
C PRO A 22 -18.49 5.62 3.53
N ARG A 23 -17.39 6.24 3.97
CA ARG A 23 -16.05 5.65 3.77
C ARG A 23 -15.06 5.73 4.93
N THR A 24 -15.50 5.94 6.16
CA THR A 24 -14.61 5.72 7.32
C THR A 24 -14.56 4.22 7.65
N TYR A 25 -13.68 3.48 6.98
CA TYR A 25 -13.46 2.06 7.30
C TYR A 25 -12.80 1.92 8.68
N VAL A 26 -13.53 1.37 9.64
CA VAL A 26 -13.00 0.98 10.96
C VAL A 26 -12.62 -0.50 10.91
N ARG A 27 -11.35 -0.79 11.21
CA ARG A 27 -10.84 -2.17 11.22
C ARG A 27 -11.50 -2.97 12.35
N LYS A 28 -12.00 -4.16 12.03
CA LYS A 28 -12.69 -5.05 12.98
C LYS A 28 -11.76 -5.79 13.95
N SER A 29 -10.45 -5.76 13.75
CA SER A 29 -9.52 -6.43 14.66
C SER A 29 -8.18 -5.72 14.75
N ASN A 30 -7.62 -5.70 15.97
CA ASN A 30 -6.26 -5.27 16.26
C ASN A 30 -5.22 -6.36 15.96
N ARG A 31 -5.58 -7.38 15.14
CA ARG A 31 -4.68 -8.48 14.85
C ARG A 31 -3.45 -7.94 14.12
N VAL A 32 -2.33 -8.05 14.82
CA VAL A 32 -0.97 -7.99 14.31
C VAL A 32 -0.54 -6.61 13.83
N GLN A 33 -0.47 -5.66 14.78
CA GLN A 33 0.36 -4.47 14.66
C GLN A 33 1.78 -4.83 15.09
N TRP A 34 2.64 -5.24 14.16
CA TRP A 34 4.09 -5.18 14.37
C TRP A 34 4.58 -3.80 13.96
N SER A 35 5.58 -3.29 14.68
CA SER A 35 6.23 -2.05 14.29
C SER A 35 7.21 -2.29 13.12
N GLU A 36 7.49 -1.24 12.36
CA GLU A 36 8.49 -1.33 11.30
C GLU A 36 9.90 -1.59 11.85
N SER A 37 10.19 -1.12 13.07
CA SER A 37 11.40 -1.42 13.82
C SER A 37 11.54 -2.92 14.13
N ASP A 38 10.48 -3.59 14.61
CA ASP A 38 10.53 -5.03 14.92
C ASP A 38 10.80 -5.85 13.67
N MET A 39 10.16 -5.46 12.55
CA MET A 39 10.39 -6.07 11.25
C MET A 39 11.82 -5.86 10.75
N LEU A 40 12.43 -4.70 11.03
CA LEU A 40 13.82 -4.41 10.67
C LEU A 40 14.79 -5.30 11.46
N LEU A 41 14.60 -5.38 12.78
CA LEU A 41 15.41 -6.22 13.66
C LEU A 41 15.32 -7.70 13.25
N ALA A 42 14.11 -8.19 12.97
CA ALA A 42 13.90 -9.56 12.52
C ALA A 42 14.57 -9.86 11.17
N LYS A 43 14.54 -8.91 10.22
CA LYS A 43 15.26 -9.05 8.94
C LYS A 43 16.76 -9.18 9.17
N ASN A 44 17.34 -8.30 9.98
CA ASN A 44 18.77 -8.28 10.23
C ASN A 44 19.24 -9.56 10.91
N SER A 45 18.52 -10.04 11.94
CA SER A 45 18.86 -11.29 12.64
C SER A 45 18.86 -12.51 11.72
N VAL A 46 17.95 -12.55 10.72
CA VAL A 46 17.88 -13.66 9.75
C VAL A 46 18.94 -13.53 8.66
N MET A 47 19.21 -12.31 8.18
CA MET A 47 20.22 -12.06 7.16
C MET A 47 21.65 -12.31 7.68
N GLU A 48 21.90 -11.98 8.95
CA GLU A 48 23.16 -12.27 9.65
C GLU A 48 23.30 -13.75 10.05
N GLY A 49 22.27 -14.57 9.85
CA GLY A 49 22.29 -16.00 10.19
C GLY A 49 22.20 -16.30 11.69
N ARG A 50 21.98 -15.29 12.55
CA ARG A 50 21.83 -15.46 14.00
C ARG A 50 20.56 -16.21 14.40
N MET A 51 19.48 -16.07 13.63
CA MET A 51 18.19 -16.72 13.88
C MET A 51 17.56 -17.26 12.59
N GLY A 52 16.84 -18.38 12.69
CA GLY A 52 15.97 -18.86 11.62
C GLY A 52 14.63 -18.11 11.57
N TYR A 53 13.89 -18.20 10.46
CA TYR A 53 12.63 -17.46 10.26
C TYR A 53 11.58 -17.68 11.34
N LEU A 54 11.43 -18.92 11.84
CA LEU A 54 10.46 -19.24 12.89
C LEU A 54 10.85 -18.59 14.22
N LEU A 55 12.14 -18.67 14.58
CA LEU A 55 12.64 -18.10 15.82
C LEU A 55 12.52 -16.57 15.79
N ALA A 56 12.98 -15.92 14.71
CA ALA A 56 12.87 -14.47 14.53
C ALA A 56 11.40 -13.99 14.54
N SER A 57 10.49 -14.75 13.93
CA SER A 57 9.05 -14.44 13.94
C SER A 57 8.49 -14.40 15.36
N ASN A 58 8.83 -15.40 16.17
CA ASN A 58 8.35 -15.49 17.55
C ASN A 58 9.03 -14.45 18.47
N THR A 59 10.32 -14.18 18.30
CA THR A 59 11.06 -13.25 19.17
C THR A 59 10.65 -11.80 18.95
N TYR A 60 10.42 -11.39 17.70
CA TYR A 60 10.06 -10.02 17.36
C TYR A 60 8.54 -9.83 17.16
N ASN A 61 7.74 -10.87 17.42
CA ASN A 61 6.29 -10.88 17.24
C ASN A 61 5.85 -10.41 15.84
N VAL A 62 6.60 -10.83 14.81
CA VAL A 62 6.36 -10.48 13.41
C VAL A 62 5.83 -11.69 12.64
N PRO A 63 4.94 -11.53 11.64
CA PRO A 63 4.48 -12.63 10.82
C PRO A 63 5.62 -13.28 10.04
N LYS A 64 5.81 -14.59 10.23
CA LYS A 64 6.81 -15.39 9.51
C LYS A 64 6.72 -15.24 8.00
N SER A 65 5.51 -15.34 7.42
CA SER A 65 5.31 -15.21 5.97
C SER A 65 5.73 -13.85 5.44
N SER A 66 5.39 -12.76 6.16
CA SER A 66 5.80 -11.41 5.79
C SER A 66 7.31 -11.21 5.90
N LEU A 67 7.94 -11.80 6.93
CA LEU A 67 9.40 -11.76 7.11
C LEU A 67 10.11 -12.49 5.97
N GLU A 68 9.66 -13.69 5.62
CA GLU A 68 10.20 -14.48 4.50
C GLU A 68 10.06 -13.75 3.17
N ASP A 69 8.89 -13.19 2.87
CA ASP A 69 8.64 -12.47 1.62
C ASP A 69 9.53 -11.24 1.48
N ARG A 70 9.71 -10.49 2.57
CA ARG A 70 10.61 -9.33 2.61
C ARG A 70 12.06 -9.73 2.36
N ILE A 71 12.53 -10.81 2.98
CA ILE A 71 13.91 -11.30 2.79
C ILE A 71 14.10 -11.86 1.37
N LYS A 72 13.13 -12.60 0.83
CA LYS A 72 13.17 -13.07 -0.57
C LYS A 72 13.25 -11.90 -1.55
N LYS A 73 12.51 -10.81 -1.32
CA LYS A 73 12.59 -9.59 -2.15
C LYS A 73 14.00 -8.96 -2.10
N ILE A 74 14.60 -8.88 -0.91
CA ILE A 74 15.96 -8.36 -0.74
C ILE A 74 16.99 -9.24 -1.47
N LYS A 75 16.90 -10.57 -1.28
CA LYS A 75 17.80 -11.54 -1.95
C LYS A 75 17.69 -11.52 -3.47
N ARG A 76 16.52 -11.19 -4.01
CA ARG A 76 16.30 -11.01 -5.45
C ARG A 76 16.91 -9.71 -6.00
N GLY A 77 17.55 -8.88 -5.16
CA GLY A 77 18.19 -7.64 -5.59
C GLY A 77 17.21 -6.54 -6.01
N LYS A 78 15.92 -6.68 -5.67
CA LYS A 78 14.89 -5.70 -6.07
C LYS A 78 15.13 -4.38 -5.35
N SER A 79 15.44 -3.33 -6.10
CA SER A 79 15.63 -1.98 -5.56
C SER A 79 14.35 -1.48 -4.87
N LYS A 80 14.47 -0.45 -4.01
CA LYS A 80 13.31 0.22 -3.39
C LYS A 80 12.24 0.54 -4.43
N TYR A 81 12.66 0.95 -5.63
CA TYR A 81 11.81 1.31 -6.76
C TYR A 81 11.09 0.10 -7.39
N GLU A 82 11.75 -1.07 -7.47
CA GLU A 82 11.10 -2.29 -7.97
C GLU A 82 9.94 -2.79 -7.09
N VAL A 83 10.00 -2.54 -5.78
CA VAL A 83 8.97 -2.99 -4.82
C VAL A 83 7.70 -2.13 -4.93
N PHE A 84 7.82 -0.88 -5.39
CA PHE A 84 6.71 0.04 -5.64
C PHE A 84 6.09 -0.09 -7.03
N ARG A 85 6.68 -0.87 -7.94
CA ARG A 85 6.05 -1.29 -9.20
C ARG A 85 4.86 -2.23 -8.93
N LYS A 86 3.81 -1.70 -8.32
CA LYS A 86 2.47 -2.27 -8.37
C LYS A 86 1.82 -1.86 -9.69
N CYS A 87 2.48 -2.12 -10.81
CA CYS A 87 1.71 -2.33 -12.03
C CYS A 87 1.15 -3.75 -11.87
N PRO A 88 -0.18 -3.93 -11.88
CA PRO A 88 -0.75 -5.26 -12.04
C PRO A 88 -0.02 -5.96 -13.19
N ALA A 89 0.27 -7.26 -13.06
CA ALA A 89 1.09 -7.99 -14.04
C ALA A 89 0.55 -7.91 -15.48
N THR A 90 -0.70 -7.48 -15.65
CA THR A 90 -1.43 -7.29 -16.90
C THR A 90 -1.36 -5.87 -17.47
N GLU A 91 -1.03 -4.86 -16.67
CA GLU A 91 -1.10 -3.45 -17.07
C GLU A 91 0.30 -2.91 -17.39
N LYS A 92 0.41 -2.19 -18.51
CA LYS A 92 1.63 -1.47 -18.86
C LYS A 92 1.77 -0.28 -17.91
N CYS A 93 2.93 -0.13 -17.28
CA CYS A 93 3.22 1.09 -16.54
C CYS A 93 3.15 2.29 -17.51
N VAL A 94 2.31 3.27 -17.17
CA VAL A 94 2.03 4.42 -18.04
C VAL A 94 3.22 5.37 -18.11
N PHE A 95 3.96 5.51 -17.00
CA PHE A 95 5.19 6.28 -16.94
C PHE A 95 6.40 5.36 -17.07
N THR A 96 7.38 5.80 -17.87
CA THR A 96 8.74 5.23 -17.86
C THR A 96 9.51 5.76 -16.66
N ASP A 97 10.56 5.06 -16.24
CA ASP A 97 11.41 5.47 -15.11
C ASP A 97 11.90 6.93 -15.29
N GLU A 98 12.26 7.32 -16.52
CA GLU A 98 12.68 8.68 -16.88
C GLU A 98 11.56 9.73 -16.69
N LEU A 99 10.32 9.40 -17.06
CA LEU A 99 9.19 10.32 -16.90
C LEU A 99 8.79 10.50 -15.43
N GLU A 100 8.95 9.45 -14.61
CA GLU A 100 8.74 9.55 -13.17
C GLU A 100 9.76 10.51 -12.53
N ASP A 101 11.04 10.43 -12.93
CA ASP A 101 12.08 11.33 -12.43
C ASP A 101 11.81 12.79 -12.82
N MET A 102 11.44 13.04 -14.09
CA MET A 102 11.05 14.37 -14.57
C MET A 102 9.84 14.93 -13.80
N LEU A 103 8.83 14.10 -13.51
CA LEU A 103 7.65 14.52 -12.78
C LEU A 103 7.99 14.88 -11.32
N VAL A 104 8.87 14.10 -10.67
CA VAL A 104 9.33 14.38 -9.31
C VAL A 104 10.09 15.70 -9.26
N GLU A 105 10.96 15.97 -10.24
CA GLU A 105 11.68 17.24 -10.34
C GLU A 105 10.72 18.42 -10.53
N TYR A 106 9.76 18.30 -11.44
CA TYR A 106 8.74 19.33 -11.67
C TYR A 106 7.93 19.66 -10.42
N ILE A 107 7.46 18.65 -9.68
CA ILE A 107 6.71 18.84 -8.43
C ILE A 107 7.57 19.51 -7.36
N LYS A 108 8.86 19.15 -7.24
CA LYS A 108 9.77 19.78 -6.29
C LYS A 108 10.00 21.26 -6.60
N LEU A 109 10.19 21.59 -7.87
CA LEU A 109 10.33 22.99 -8.33
C LEU A 109 9.08 23.79 -7.99
N TRP A 110 7.89 23.28 -8.33
CA TRP A 110 6.62 23.94 -8.02
C TRP A 110 6.37 24.16 -6.53
N ASN A 111 6.81 23.24 -5.67
CA ASN A 111 6.64 23.37 -4.23
C ASN A 111 7.63 24.36 -3.59
N LEU A 112 8.79 24.61 -4.23
CA LEU A 112 9.76 25.61 -3.77
C LEU A 112 9.26 27.04 -4.02
N ASP A 113 8.52 27.25 -5.12
CA ASP A 113 7.97 28.56 -5.49
C ASP A 113 6.82 29.02 -4.56
N TYR A 114 6.26 28.13 -3.73
CA TYR A 114 5.21 28.45 -2.73
C TYR A 114 5.73 28.71 -1.31
N LEU A 115 7.05 28.60 -1.09
CA LEU A 115 7.71 28.80 0.22
C LEU A 115 8.65 30.02 0.24
N ALA A 116 8.69 30.81 -0.83
CA ALA A 116 9.37 32.11 -0.92
C ALA A 116 8.37 33.26 -0.83
#